data_AF-A0A924VHW5-F1
#
_entry.id   AF-A0A924VHW5-F1
#
_cell.length_a   1.000
_cell.length_b   1.000
_cell.length_c   1.000
_cell.angle_alpha   90.00
_cell.angle_beta   90.00
_cell.angle_gamma   90.00
#
_symmetry.space_group_name_H-M   'P 1'
#
loop_
_entity.id
_entity.type
_entity.pdbx_description
1 polymer ?
#
loop_
_entity_poly.entity_id
_entity_poly.type
_entity_poly.pdbx_seq_one_letter_code
_entity_poly.pdbx_strand_id
1 'polypeptide(L)'
;MKIEHKGVTGFVVNGSFQENEVYKTFIANNKPTKFIDYAAIAAEKKRLNDRLKRFVPKYGNSMGTLVAKKMIQLGMTKAMVTDSWGEPDDINRTVASWGVHEQWVYGSSTYVYFENGKLTSWQD
;
A
#
# COMPACT_ATOMS: atom_id res chain seq x y z
N MET A 1 15.20 -7.61 -17.00
CA MET A 1 16.17 -8.70 -17.23
C MET A 1 17.54 -8.28 -16.73
N LYS A 2 18.22 -9.07 -15.87
CA LYS A 2 19.60 -8.79 -15.46
C LYS A 2 20.53 -9.16 -16.63
N ILE A 3 21.44 -8.27 -17.04
CA ILE A 3 22.42 -8.48 -18.11
C ILE A 3 23.80 -8.13 -17.58
N GLU A 4 24.81 -8.88 -17.98
CA GLU A 4 26.21 -8.55 -17.73
C GLU A 4 26.91 -8.25 -19.06
N HIS A 5 27.56 -7.09 -19.15
CA HIS A 5 28.33 -6.70 -20.33
C HIS A 5 29.58 -5.94 -19.91
N LYS A 6 30.75 -6.38 -20.39
CA LYS A 6 32.07 -5.81 -20.05
C LYS A 6 32.29 -5.66 -18.53
N GLY A 7 31.85 -6.63 -17.74
CA GLY A 7 31.99 -6.63 -16.28
C GLY A 7 31.00 -5.73 -15.53
N VAL A 8 30.00 -5.18 -16.21
CA VAL A 8 28.94 -4.36 -15.60
C VAL A 8 27.62 -5.11 -15.62
N THR A 9 27.01 -5.27 -14.44
CA THR A 9 25.65 -5.80 -14.30
C THR A 9 24.63 -4.68 -14.43
N GLY A 10 23.74 -4.76 -15.43
CA GLY A 10 22.62 -3.86 -15.64
C GLY A 10 21.28 -4.58 -15.67
N PHE A 11 20.18 -3.82 -15.64
CA PHE A 11 18.83 -4.36 -15.83
C PHE A 11 18.20 -3.77 -17.09
N VAL A 12 17.83 -4.62 -18.04
CA VAL A 12 17.11 -4.24 -19.25
C VAL A 12 15.60 -4.34 -19.03
N VAL A 13 14.93 -3.27 -19.44
CA VAL A 13 13.47 -3.12 -19.43
C VAL A 13 12.93 -3.48 -20.81
N ASN A 14 11.82 -4.22 -20.87
CA ASN A 14 11.21 -4.78 -22.08
C ASN A 14 10.51 -3.75 -22.99
N GLY A 15 11.12 -2.58 -23.17
CA GLY A 15 10.64 -1.51 -24.06
C GLY A 15 11.75 -0.60 -24.56
N SER A 16 13.02 -0.92 -24.25
CA SER A 16 14.19 -0.11 -24.61
C SER A 16 14.99 -0.69 -25.77
N PHE A 17 14.50 -1.76 -26.40
CA PHE A 17 15.18 -2.48 -27.48
C PHE A 17 14.18 -2.76 -28.60
N GLN A 18 14.66 -2.68 -29.85
CA GLN A 18 13.91 -3.22 -30.99
C GLN A 18 13.97 -4.75 -30.90
N GLU A 19 12.82 -5.41 -30.96
CA GLU A 19 12.77 -6.86 -30.99
C GLU A 19 13.52 -7.40 -32.22
N ASN A 20 14.36 -8.41 -32.01
CA ASN A 20 15.03 -9.13 -33.10
C ASN A 20 15.11 -10.63 -32.77
N GLU A 21 15.56 -11.43 -33.74
CA GLU A 21 15.62 -12.88 -33.58
C GLU A 21 16.56 -13.35 -32.47
N VAL A 22 17.62 -12.58 -32.18
CA VAL A 22 18.52 -12.84 -31.05
C VAL A 22 17.79 -12.65 -29.72
N TYR A 23 17.01 -11.59 -29.58
CA TYR A 23 16.19 -11.32 -28.40
C TYR A 23 15.13 -12.39 -28.17
N LYS A 24 14.39 -12.77 -29.21
CA LYS A 24 13.36 -13.82 -29.13
C LYS A 24 13.95 -15.15 -28.70
N THR A 25 15.07 -15.56 -29.31
CA THR A 25 15.78 -16.80 -28.98
C THR A 25 16.31 -16.77 -27.54
N PHE A 26 16.85 -15.64 -27.10
CA PHE A 26 17.34 -15.46 -25.73
C PHE A 26 16.23 -15.60 -24.69
N ILE A 27 15.06 -14.95 -24.90
CA ILE A 27 13.91 -15.02 -23.99
C ILE A 27 13.35 -16.44 -23.91
N ALA A 28 13.22 -17.13 -25.05
CA ALA A 28 12.74 -18.52 -25.10
C ALA A 28 13.62 -19.47 -24.26
N ASN A 29 14.95 -19.27 -24.32
CA ASN A 29 15.92 -20.12 -23.65
C ASN A 29 16.19 -19.73 -22.18
N ASN A 30 15.91 -18.48 -21.79
CA ASN A 30 16.27 -17.95 -20.46
C ASN A 30 15.06 -17.54 -19.61
N LYS A 31 13.84 -18.01 -19.95
CA LYS A 31 12.54 -17.75 -19.28
C LYS A 31 12.66 -16.81 -18.07
N PRO A 32 12.65 -15.49 -18.27
CA PRO A 32 12.94 -14.56 -17.20
C PRO A 32 11.94 -14.75 -16.05
N THR A 33 12.47 -14.95 -14.84
CA THR A 33 11.70 -15.36 -13.65
C THR A 33 10.84 -14.24 -13.06
N LYS A 34 10.99 -12.99 -13.53
CA LYS A 34 10.14 -11.86 -13.15
C LYS A 34 9.91 -10.93 -14.35
N PHE A 35 8.68 -10.90 -14.85
CA PHE A 35 8.19 -9.84 -15.72
C PHE A 35 7.71 -8.69 -14.82
N ILE A 36 8.25 -7.49 -15.02
CA ILE A 36 7.79 -6.29 -14.33
C ILE A 36 6.64 -5.71 -15.16
N ASP A 37 5.44 -5.69 -14.58
CA ASP A 37 4.29 -5.00 -15.18
C ASP A 37 4.41 -3.49 -14.93
N TYR A 38 4.97 -2.79 -15.91
CA TYR A 38 5.15 -1.33 -15.84
C TYR A 38 3.83 -0.58 -15.82
N ALA A 39 2.78 -1.11 -16.45
CA ALA A 39 1.47 -0.47 -16.45
C ALA A 39 0.85 -0.53 -15.04
N ALA A 40 0.93 -1.69 -14.38
CA ALA A 40 0.50 -1.83 -12.99
C ALA A 40 1.28 -0.91 -12.04
N ILE A 41 2.62 -0.81 -12.19
CA ILE A 41 3.44 0.09 -11.37
C ILE A 41 3.06 1.56 -11.59
N ALA A 42 2.85 1.98 -12.85
CA ALA A 42 2.45 3.34 -13.16
C ALA A 42 1.06 3.67 -12.59
N ALA A 43 0.11 2.72 -12.69
CA ALA A 43 -1.21 2.85 -12.11
C ALA A 43 -1.15 2.99 -10.58
N GLU A 44 -0.33 2.20 -9.90
CA GLU A 44 -0.17 2.28 -8.44
C GLU A 44 0.50 3.59 -8.00
N LYS A 45 1.56 4.02 -8.70
CA LYS A 45 2.16 5.34 -8.45
C LYS A 45 1.16 6.47 -8.63
N LYS A 46 0.32 6.41 -9.66
CA LYS A 46 -0.75 7.40 -9.88
C LYS A 46 -1.74 7.40 -8.72
N ARG A 47 -2.23 6.21 -8.31
CA ARG A 47 -3.16 6.08 -7.16
C ARG A 47 -2.57 6.63 -5.87
N LEU A 48 -1.31 6.32 -5.58
CA LEU A 48 -0.62 6.85 -4.41
C LEU A 48 -0.52 8.37 -4.47
N ASN A 49 -0.14 8.95 -5.62
CA ASN A 49 -0.08 10.40 -5.78
C ASN A 49 -1.44 11.07 -5.60
N ASP A 50 -2.51 10.48 -6.13
CA ASP A 50 -3.87 10.98 -5.97
C ASP A 50 -4.30 10.93 -4.49
N ARG A 51 -3.96 9.84 -3.77
CA ARG A 51 -4.20 9.73 -2.31
C ARG A 51 -3.36 10.73 -1.51
N LEU A 52 -2.09 10.94 -1.85
CA LEU A 52 -1.21 11.91 -1.17
C LEU A 52 -1.77 13.34 -1.30
N LYS A 53 -2.18 13.73 -2.52
CA LYS A 53 -2.81 15.04 -2.76
C LYS A 53 -4.09 15.23 -1.93
N ARG A 54 -4.82 14.15 -1.66
CA ARG A 54 -6.05 14.19 -0.86
C ARG A 54 -5.76 14.26 0.65
N PHE A 55 -4.84 13.45 1.16
CA PHE A 55 -4.72 13.23 2.61
C PHE A 55 -3.59 14.01 3.29
N VAL A 56 -2.53 14.41 2.58
CA VAL A 56 -1.49 15.26 3.16
C VAL A 56 -2.03 16.63 3.61
N PRO A 57 -2.87 17.34 2.82
CA PRO A 57 -3.48 18.58 3.30
C PRO A 57 -4.47 18.37 4.46
N LYS A 58 -5.16 17.22 4.49
CA LYS A 58 -6.19 16.91 5.50
C LYS A 58 -5.60 16.53 6.86
N TYR A 59 -4.49 15.81 6.87
CA TYR A 59 -3.93 15.17 8.07
C TYR A 59 -2.47 15.56 8.35
N GLY A 60 -1.90 16.46 7.56
CA GLY A 60 -0.49 16.84 7.64
C GLY A 60 0.44 15.82 6.97
N ASN A 61 1.70 16.19 6.82
CA ASN A 61 2.67 15.40 6.06
C ASN A 61 2.89 13.99 6.63
N SER A 62 2.95 13.85 7.95
CA SER A 62 3.18 12.55 8.60
C SER A 62 1.95 11.62 8.47
N MET A 63 0.83 11.96 9.13
CA MET A 63 -0.36 11.11 9.15
C MET A 63 -1.00 10.99 7.77
N GLY A 64 -1.04 12.08 6.99
CA GLY A 64 -1.58 12.05 5.63
C GLY A 64 -0.80 11.13 4.69
N THR A 65 0.51 11.02 4.85
CA THR A 65 1.33 10.05 4.08
C THR A 65 1.02 8.61 4.48
N LEU A 66 0.86 8.32 5.77
CA LEU A 66 0.48 6.98 6.24
C LEU A 66 -0.90 6.57 5.72
N VAL A 67 -1.89 7.46 5.86
CA VAL A 67 -3.25 7.24 5.33
C VAL A 67 -3.19 7.03 3.81
N ALA A 68 -2.43 7.85 3.08
CA ALA A 68 -2.29 7.69 1.63
C ALA A 68 -1.69 6.33 1.24
N LYS A 69 -0.82 5.75 2.06
CA LYS A 69 -0.18 4.44 1.88
C LYS A 69 -1.00 3.26 2.42
N LYS A 70 -2.24 3.49 2.87
CA LYS A 70 -3.10 2.48 3.52
C LYS A 70 -2.47 1.88 4.80
N MET A 71 -1.74 2.71 5.55
CA MET A 71 -1.13 2.34 6.83
C MET A 71 -1.89 2.99 7.98
N ILE A 72 -1.91 2.33 9.14
CA ILE A 72 -2.41 2.88 10.39
C ILE A 72 -1.28 3.00 11.41
N GLN A 73 -1.45 3.88 12.39
CA GLN A 73 -0.52 4.07 13.51
C GLN A 73 -1.30 4.45 14.77
N LEU A 74 -0.79 4.04 15.93
CA LEU A 74 -1.31 4.49 17.23
C LEU A 74 -1.52 6.00 17.29
N GLY A 75 -2.65 6.41 17.87
CA GLY A 75 -3.08 7.80 17.98
C GLY A 75 -3.84 8.35 16.77
N MET A 76 -3.97 7.58 15.68
CA MET A 76 -4.85 7.94 14.56
C MET A 76 -6.30 8.06 15.00
N THR A 77 -7.05 8.97 14.37
CA THR A 77 -8.49 9.08 14.58
C THR A 77 -9.23 8.03 13.77
N LYS A 78 -10.49 7.78 14.14
CA LYS A 78 -11.41 6.91 13.37
C LYS A 78 -11.45 7.26 11.88
N ALA A 79 -11.53 8.55 11.56
CA ALA A 79 -11.55 9.03 10.17
C ALA A 79 -10.23 8.77 9.43
N MET A 80 -9.08 8.83 10.10
CA MET A 80 -7.80 8.48 9.47
C MET A 80 -7.74 6.99 9.16
N VAL A 81 -8.27 6.15 10.06
CA VAL A 81 -8.34 4.70 9.84
C VAL A 81 -9.30 4.36 8.70
N THR A 82 -10.50 4.97 8.63
CA THR A 82 -11.42 4.72 7.50
C THR A 82 -10.90 5.24 6.18
N ASP A 83 -10.27 6.42 6.15
CA ASP A 83 -9.62 6.93 4.94
C ASP A 83 -8.43 6.04 4.50
N SER A 84 -7.79 5.33 5.44
CA SER A 84 -6.67 4.44 5.20
C SER A 84 -7.12 3.07 4.71
N TRP A 85 -7.90 2.35 5.52
CA TRP A 85 -8.27 0.95 5.35
C TRP A 85 -9.66 0.73 4.75
N GLY A 86 -10.54 1.75 4.77
CA GLY A 86 -11.94 1.63 4.41
C GLY A 86 -12.85 1.54 5.63
N GLU A 87 -14.16 1.42 5.41
CA GLU A 87 -15.10 1.19 6.50
C GLU A 87 -14.94 -0.24 7.05
N PRO A 88 -15.05 -0.43 8.38
CA PRO A 88 -15.09 -1.76 8.97
C PRO A 88 -16.40 -2.49 8.61
N ASP A 89 -16.38 -3.81 8.71
CA ASP A 89 -17.56 -4.64 8.51
C ASP A 89 -18.54 -4.48 9.68
N ASP A 90 -18.00 -4.44 10.92
CA ASP A 90 -18.78 -4.26 12.14
C ASP A 90 -18.08 -3.32 13.14
N ILE A 91 -18.87 -2.65 13.97
CA ILE A 91 -18.40 -1.78 15.06
C ILE A 91 -19.09 -2.17 16.36
N ASN A 92 -18.31 -2.68 17.30
CA ASN A 92 -18.73 -2.93 18.68
C ASN A 92 -18.36 -1.73 19.56
N ARG A 93 -19.36 -1.02 20.10
CA ARG A 93 -19.15 0.22 20.87
C ARG A 93 -19.66 0.10 22.31
N THR A 94 -18.80 0.43 23.27
CA THR A 94 -19.10 0.47 24.69
C THR A 94 -18.87 1.88 25.25
N VAL A 95 -19.84 2.39 26.01
CA VAL A 95 -19.73 3.66 26.74
C VAL A 95 -19.81 3.39 28.23
N ALA A 96 -18.81 3.84 28.96
CA ALA A 96 -18.74 3.72 30.41
C ALA A 96 -18.33 5.05 31.04
N SER A 97 -18.35 5.12 32.38
CA SER A 97 -17.95 6.33 33.11
C SER A 97 -16.49 6.74 32.85
N TRP A 98 -15.63 5.79 32.46
CA TRP A 98 -14.22 6.01 32.14
C TRP A 98 -13.95 6.35 30.66
N GLY A 99 -14.98 6.38 29.80
CA GLY A 99 -14.84 6.78 28.40
C GLY A 99 -15.57 5.89 27.40
N VAL A 100 -15.17 6.02 26.13
CA VAL A 100 -15.73 5.26 25.00
C VAL A 100 -14.69 4.31 24.45
N HIS A 101 -15.03 3.02 24.42
CA HIS A 101 -14.25 1.97 23.79
C HIS A 101 -14.95 1.49 22.52
N GLU A 102 -14.22 1.35 21.42
CA GLU A 102 -14.74 0.79 20.16
C GLU A 102 -13.78 -0.29 19.64
N GLN A 103 -14.33 -1.44 19.27
CA GLN A 103 -13.64 -2.47 18.48
C GLN A 103 -14.25 -2.48 17.08
N TRP A 104 -13.42 -2.33 16.07
CA TRP A 104 -13.78 -2.36 14.66
C TRP A 104 -13.30 -3.66 14.04
N VAL A 105 -14.18 -4.36 13.34
CA VAL A 105 -13.92 -5.67 12.73
C VAL A 105 -13.69 -5.49 11.23
N TYR A 106 -12.62 -6.09 10.73
CA TYR A 106 -12.30 -6.18 9.31
C TYR A 106 -12.09 -7.66 8.94
N GLY A 107 -12.98 -8.21 8.13
CA GLY A 107 -13.00 -9.63 7.79
C GLY A 107 -13.18 -10.52 9.03
N SER A 108 -12.55 -11.69 9.02
CA SER A 108 -12.73 -12.70 10.08
C SER A 108 -11.71 -12.65 11.21
N SER A 109 -10.58 -11.95 11.04
CA SER A 109 -9.45 -12.04 11.98
C SER A 109 -8.72 -10.72 12.23
N THR A 110 -9.15 -9.61 11.62
CA THR A 110 -8.50 -8.31 11.83
C THR A 110 -9.38 -7.39 12.66
N TYR A 111 -8.81 -6.86 13.73
CA TYR A 111 -9.53 -6.02 14.71
C TYR A 111 -8.73 -4.76 15.00
N VAL A 112 -9.42 -3.62 15.11
CA VAL A 112 -8.82 -2.33 15.43
C VAL A 112 -9.52 -1.74 16.64
N TYR A 113 -8.77 -1.32 17.65
CA TYR A 113 -9.30 -0.85 18.92
C TYR A 113 -9.10 0.65 19.09
N PHE A 114 -10.14 1.34 19.55
CA PHE A 114 -10.13 2.76 19.84
C PHE A 114 -10.53 3.04 21.28
N GLU A 115 -9.80 3.96 21.91
CA GLU A 115 -10.17 4.59 23.16
C GLU A 115 -10.43 6.08 22.90
N ASN A 116 -11.62 6.56 23.26
CA ASN A 116 -12.03 7.96 23.10
C ASN A 116 -11.75 8.51 21.68
N GLY A 117 -12.00 7.67 20.66
CA GLY A 117 -11.82 8.02 19.25
C GLY A 117 -10.37 7.98 18.73
N LYS A 118 -9.43 7.44 19.52
CA LYS A 118 -8.01 7.29 19.16
C LYS A 118 -7.62 5.82 19.08
N LEU A 119 -6.94 5.45 18.00
CA LEU A 119 -6.41 4.10 17.80
C LEU A 119 -5.39 3.77 18.89
N THR A 120 -5.63 2.69 19.65
CA THR A 120 -4.78 2.25 20.76
C THR A 120 -4.12 0.90 20.54
N SER A 121 -4.70 0.02 19.72
CA SER A 121 -4.10 -1.27 19.34
C SER A 121 -4.83 -1.88 18.13
N TRP A 122 -4.26 -2.94 17.56
CA TRP A 122 -4.91 -3.80 16.57
C TRP A 122 -4.44 -5.25 16.73
N GLN A 123 -5.16 -6.16 16.08
CA GLN A 123 -4.85 -7.58 15.96
C GLN A 123 -5.04 -7.97 14.49
N ASP A 124 -4.10 -8.71 13.91
CA ASP A 124 -4.11 -9.20 12.54
C ASP A 124 -3.68 -10.67 12.42
#